data_AF-A0A2S9YZV5-F1
#
_entry.id   AF-A0A2S9YZV5-F1
#
_cell.length_a   1.000
_cell.length_b   1.000
_cell.length_c   1.000
_cell.angle_alpha   90.00
_cell.angle_beta   90.00
_cell.angle_gamma   90.00
#
_symmetry.space_group_name_H-M   'P 1'
#
loop_
_entity.id
_entity.type
_entity.pdbx_description
1 polymer ?
#
loop_
_entity_poly.entity_id
_entity_poly.type
_entity_poly.pdbx_seq_one_letter_code
_entity_poly.pdbx_strand_id
1 'polypeptide(L)'
;MSETFTSGPETYPAAKPVVKNRLVTLTDKGVEHATADGDVYGAVLTDAAPKPEDKAVNTLVHTPWVAAVYSAPQTVRLACDAADGVKRGAKIYAAADGKVATTGTVVVGVAAMNGADGLVPVKLTTPAHAG
;
A
#
# COMPACT_ATOMS: atom_id res chain seq x y z
N MET A 1 19.01 -15.93 -17.72
CA MET A 1 17.55 -15.82 -17.55
C MET A 1 17.29 -15.79 -16.06
N SER A 2 16.80 -14.68 -15.49
CA SER A 2 16.45 -14.66 -14.07
C SER A 2 15.09 -15.33 -13.92
N GLU A 3 15.02 -16.42 -13.16
CA GLU A 3 13.74 -16.99 -12.73
C GLU A 3 12.91 -15.90 -12.05
N THR A 4 11.86 -15.45 -12.72
CA THR A 4 10.91 -14.51 -12.13
C THR A 4 10.01 -15.30 -11.20
N PHE A 5 10.41 -15.42 -9.93
CA PHE A 5 9.49 -15.84 -8.88
C PHE A 5 8.35 -14.82 -8.85
N THR A 6 7.13 -15.26 -9.17
CA THR A 6 5.95 -14.41 -9.01
C THR A 6 5.67 -14.35 -7.52
N SER A 7 6.28 -13.39 -6.84
CA SER A 7 6.17 -13.26 -5.39
C SER A 7 4.72 -12.97 -5.04
N GLY A 8 4.16 -13.78 -4.14
CA GLY A 8 2.98 -13.38 -3.37
C GLY A 8 3.28 -12.14 -2.54
N PRO A 9 2.32 -11.65 -1.75
CA PRO A 9 2.61 -10.53 -0.87
C PRO A 9 3.78 -10.83 0.07
N GLU A 10 4.65 -9.86 0.23
CA GLU A 10 5.72 -9.90 1.24
C GLU A 10 5.13 -9.49 2.59
N THR A 11 5.48 -10.21 3.65
CA THR A 11 4.88 -10.01 4.98
C THR A 11 5.80 -9.21 5.89
N TYR A 12 5.30 -8.13 6.50
CA TYR A 12 6.05 -7.27 7.42
C TYR A 12 5.27 -7.01 8.71
N PRO A 13 5.94 -6.84 9.86
CA PRO A 13 5.27 -6.35 11.06
C PRO A 13 4.71 -4.93 10.84
N ALA A 14 3.59 -4.59 11.48
CA ALA A 14 3.08 -3.24 11.48
C ALA A 14 3.83 -2.37 12.50
N ALA A 15 4.52 -1.32 12.05
CA ALA A 15 5.18 -0.35 12.92
C ALA A 15 4.17 0.66 13.50
N LYS A 16 3.13 0.98 12.72
CA LYS A 16 1.94 1.75 13.11
C LYS A 16 0.68 1.06 12.59
N PRO A 17 -0.52 1.40 13.10
CA PRO A 17 -1.75 0.90 12.52
C PRO A 17 -1.83 1.23 11.03
N VAL A 18 -2.05 0.22 10.20
CA VAL A 18 -2.26 0.35 8.77
C VAL A 18 -3.64 -0.20 8.42
N VAL A 19 -4.35 0.55 7.60
CA VAL A 19 -5.66 0.20 7.03
C VAL A 19 -5.45 -0.32 5.61
N LYS A 20 -6.28 -1.27 5.17
CA LYS A 20 -6.30 -1.83 3.81
C LYS A 20 -6.47 -0.77 2.72
N ASN A 21 -6.08 -1.13 1.50
CA ASN A 21 -6.15 -0.32 0.28
C ASN A 21 -5.33 0.97 0.39
N ARG A 22 -4.17 0.87 1.06
CA ARG A 22 -3.29 2.00 1.35
C ARG A 22 -1.86 1.67 0.96
N LEU A 23 -1.14 2.67 0.50
CA LEU A 23 0.29 2.65 0.27
C LEU A 23 1.04 2.64 1.61
N VAL A 24 2.16 1.93 1.63
CA VAL A 24 3.03 1.81 2.80
C VAL A 24 4.48 2.08 2.43
N THR A 25 5.22 2.52 3.44
CA THR A 25 6.67 2.63 3.44
C THR A 25 7.27 1.62 4.41
N LEU A 26 8.57 1.31 4.22
CA LEU A 26 9.32 0.47 5.14
C LEU A 26 10.10 1.32 6.13
N THR A 27 10.12 0.86 7.37
CA THR A 27 10.92 1.41 8.47
C THR A 27 11.74 0.27 9.10
N ASP A 28 12.64 0.61 10.02
CA ASP A 28 13.38 -0.37 10.83
C ASP A 28 12.46 -1.29 11.66
N LYS A 29 11.23 -0.85 11.96
CA LYS A 29 10.26 -1.58 12.80
C LYS A 29 9.18 -2.30 11.99
N GLY A 30 9.17 -2.17 10.67
CA GLY A 30 8.13 -2.71 9.79
C GLY A 30 7.45 -1.65 8.95
N VAL A 31 6.16 -1.80 8.69
CA VAL A 31 5.41 -0.94 7.77
C VAL A 31 4.54 0.10 8.47
N GLU A 32 4.44 1.26 7.83
CA GLU A 32 3.46 2.30 8.14
C GLU A 32 2.93 2.96 6.87
N HIS A 33 1.84 3.73 6.96
CA HIS A 33 1.29 4.41 5.80
C HIS A 33 2.28 5.40 5.20
N ALA A 34 2.40 5.35 3.87
CA ALA A 34 3.22 6.30 3.11
C ALA A 34 2.61 7.71 3.16
N THR A 35 3.47 8.72 2.99
CA THR A 35 3.05 10.13 2.84
C THR A 35 3.03 10.51 1.35
N ALA A 36 2.55 11.71 1.03
CA ALA A 36 2.46 12.19 -0.35
C ALA A 36 3.83 12.35 -1.03
N ASP A 37 4.87 12.65 -0.25
CA ASP A 37 6.22 12.96 -0.72
C ASP A 37 7.28 11.93 -0.26
N GLY A 38 6.87 10.94 0.52
CA GLY A 38 7.76 9.93 1.08
C GLY A 38 7.97 8.74 0.16
N ASP A 39 8.97 7.92 0.50
CA ASP A 39 9.24 6.67 -0.22
C ASP A 39 8.06 5.72 -0.12
N VAL A 40 7.64 5.19 -1.27
CA VAL A 40 6.57 4.19 -1.36
C VAL A 40 7.18 2.85 -1.69
N TYR A 41 6.99 1.88 -0.79
CA TYR A 41 7.46 0.53 -1.00
C TYR A 41 6.40 -0.34 -1.68
N GLY A 42 5.14 -0.24 -1.24
CA GLY A 42 4.06 -1.06 -1.79
C GLY A 42 2.71 -0.68 -1.21
N ALA A 43 1.77 -1.63 -1.24
CA ALA A 43 0.42 -1.44 -0.75
C ALA A 43 -0.05 -2.59 0.13
N VAL A 44 -0.87 -2.28 1.13
CA VAL A 44 -1.52 -3.28 1.98
C VAL A 44 -2.98 -3.47 1.56
N LEU A 45 -3.43 -4.73 1.52
CA LEU A 45 -4.83 -5.10 1.22
C LEU A 45 -5.58 -5.64 2.45
N THR A 46 -4.91 -5.68 3.60
CA THR A 46 -5.47 -6.10 4.89
C THR A 46 -5.07 -5.10 5.97
N ASP A 47 -5.93 -4.92 6.97
CA ASP A 47 -5.61 -4.11 8.14
C ASP A 47 -4.55 -4.82 8.99
N ALA A 48 -3.64 -4.07 9.60
CA ALA A 48 -2.71 -4.59 10.60
C ALA A 48 -2.38 -3.52 11.65
N ALA A 49 -2.04 -3.93 12.86
CA ALA A 49 -1.67 -3.03 13.95
C ALA A 49 -0.44 -3.54 14.69
N PRO A 50 0.35 -2.67 15.34
CA PRO A 50 1.53 -3.11 16.07
C PRO A 50 1.19 -4.23 17.05
N LYS A 51 2.09 -5.20 17.17
CA LYS A 51 1.91 -6.30 18.11
C LYS A 51 1.68 -5.71 19.50
N PRO A 52 0.56 -6.01 20.17
CA PRO A 52 0.35 -5.56 21.54
C PRO A 52 1.44 -6.15 22.43
N GLU A 53 1.94 -5.34 23.36
CA GLU A 53 2.79 -5.82 24.45
C GLU A 53 2.03 -6.92 25.23
N ASP A 54 2.75 -7.92 25.75
CA ASP A 54 2.16 -9.07 26.44
C ASP A 54 1.20 -8.59 27.53
N LYS A 55 -0.11 -8.67 27.25
CA LYS A 55 -1.13 -8.22 28.20
C LYS A 55 -1.21 -9.26 29.32
N ALA A 56 -1.15 -8.81 30.56
CA ALA A 56 -1.25 -9.64 31.77
C ALA A 56 -2.58 -10.42 31.92
N VAL A 57 -3.52 -10.26 30.97
CA VAL A 57 -4.85 -10.87 30.97
C VAL A 57 -5.16 -11.42 29.58
N ASN A 58 -5.82 -12.59 29.53
CA ASN A 58 -6.24 -13.34 28.32
C ASN A 58 -7.13 -12.50 27.37
N THR A 59 -6.54 -11.52 26.70
CA THR A 59 -7.21 -10.62 25.77
C THR A 59 -6.92 -11.09 24.36
N LEU A 60 -7.96 -11.53 23.66
CA LEU A 60 -7.85 -11.81 22.23
C LEU A 60 -7.83 -10.47 21.48
N VAL A 61 -6.81 -10.29 20.65
CA VAL A 61 -6.72 -9.16 19.70
C VAL A 61 -6.97 -9.72 18.31
N HIS A 62 -7.99 -9.19 17.63
CA HIS A 62 -8.45 -9.70 16.33
C HIS A 62 -7.74 -9.08 15.13
N THR A 63 -7.02 -7.97 15.31
CA THR A 63 -6.25 -7.33 14.25
C THR A 63 -4.89 -8.03 14.14
N PRO A 64 -4.48 -8.49 12.95
CA PRO A 64 -3.17 -9.12 12.78
C PRO A 64 -2.06 -8.09 12.99
N TRP A 65 -0.91 -8.55 13.46
CA TRP A 65 0.28 -7.71 13.62
C TRP A 65 1.22 -7.73 12.41
N VAL A 66 0.91 -8.56 11.42
CA VAL A 66 1.66 -8.68 10.16
C VAL A 66 0.77 -8.16 9.03
N ALA A 67 1.32 -7.29 8.21
CA ALA A 67 0.70 -6.81 6.98
C ALA A 67 1.24 -7.56 5.78
N ALA A 68 0.35 -7.94 4.87
CA ALA A 68 0.68 -8.42 3.53
C ALA A 68 0.88 -7.22 2.60
N VAL A 69 2.10 -7.05 2.09
CA VAL A 69 2.50 -5.94 1.23
C VAL A 69 2.67 -6.41 -0.21
N TYR A 70 1.99 -5.73 -1.11
CA TYR A 70 2.02 -5.96 -2.53
C TYR A 70 2.87 -4.88 -3.20
N SER A 71 3.89 -5.31 -3.93
CA SER A 71 4.83 -4.46 -4.66
C SER A 71 4.65 -4.64 -6.18
N ALA A 72 5.27 -3.77 -6.96
CA ALA A 72 5.31 -3.89 -8.41
C ALA A 72 5.80 -5.29 -8.84
N PRO A 73 5.27 -5.86 -9.93
CA PRO A 73 4.34 -5.26 -10.89
C PRO A 73 2.86 -5.58 -10.59
N GLN A 74 2.42 -5.73 -9.35
CA GLN A 74 1.04 -6.11 -9.03
C GLN A 74 0.02 -5.01 -9.38
N THR A 75 -1.23 -5.39 -9.65
CA THR A 75 -2.37 -4.45 -9.74
C THR A 75 -3.19 -4.53 -8.47
N VAL A 76 -3.34 -3.43 -7.76
CA VAL A 76 -4.05 -3.37 -6.47
C VAL A 76 -5.09 -2.26 -6.45
N ARG A 77 -6.13 -2.38 -5.61
CA ARG A 77 -7.14 -1.34 -5.44
C ARG A 77 -6.72 -0.41 -4.30
N LEU A 78 -6.54 0.87 -4.60
CA LEU A 78 -6.06 1.87 -3.65
C LEU A 78 -7.11 2.94 -3.38
N ALA A 79 -7.20 3.36 -2.14
CA ALA A 79 -8.10 4.41 -1.70
C ALA A 79 -7.75 5.76 -2.32
N CYS A 80 -8.76 6.43 -2.86
CA CYS A 80 -8.64 7.73 -3.51
C CYS A 80 -9.89 8.56 -3.19
N ASP A 81 -9.69 9.77 -2.66
CA ASP A 81 -10.80 10.65 -2.28
C ASP A 81 -11.60 11.16 -3.50
N ALA A 82 -10.98 11.17 -4.69
CA ALA A 82 -11.59 11.60 -5.96
C ALA A 82 -11.61 10.48 -7.00
N ALA A 83 -11.93 9.24 -6.60
CA ALA A 83 -11.85 8.05 -7.45
C ALA A 83 -12.66 8.16 -8.76
N ASP A 84 -13.87 8.74 -8.74
CA ASP A 84 -14.75 8.81 -9.92
C ASP A 84 -14.17 9.70 -11.05
N GLY A 85 -13.24 10.61 -10.70
CA GLY A 85 -12.50 11.44 -11.64
C GLY A 85 -11.34 10.71 -12.32
N VAL A 86 -10.94 9.54 -11.81
CA VAL A 86 -9.78 8.80 -12.31
C VAL A 86 -10.15 7.98 -13.55
N LYS A 87 -9.42 8.22 -14.64
CA LYS A 87 -9.57 7.47 -15.89
C LYS A 87 -8.46 6.44 -16.06
N ARG A 88 -8.78 5.33 -16.72
CA ARG A 88 -7.81 4.33 -17.15
C ARG A 88 -6.64 5.00 -17.89
N GLY A 89 -5.42 4.59 -17.56
CA GLY A 89 -4.18 5.14 -18.14
C GLY A 89 -3.67 6.40 -17.45
N ALA A 90 -4.42 7.00 -16.53
CA ALA A 90 -3.94 8.14 -15.75
C ALA A 90 -2.75 7.75 -14.87
N LYS A 91 -1.77 8.65 -14.76
CA LYS A 91 -0.72 8.54 -13.74
C LYS A 91 -1.34 8.69 -12.35
N ILE A 92 -0.86 7.87 -11.43
CA ILE A 92 -1.34 7.85 -10.05
C ILE A 92 -0.18 8.17 -9.13
N TYR A 93 -0.44 9.05 -8.18
CA TYR A 93 0.54 9.62 -7.27
C TYR A 93 0.22 9.23 -5.83
N ALA A 94 1.24 9.15 -4.99
CA ALA A 94 1.06 9.02 -3.54
C ALA A 94 0.35 10.27 -2.98
N ALA A 95 -0.48 10.06 -1.97
CA ALA A 95 -1.15 11.09 -1.21
C ALA A 95 -1.00 10.83 0.30
N ALA A 96 -1.44 11.78 1.12
CA ALA A 96 -1.41 11.63 2.57
C ALA A 96 -2.19 10.40 3.06
N ASP A 97 -1.79 9.86 4.23
CA ASP A 97 -2.41 8.67 4.84
C ASP A 97 -2.47 7.51 3.82
N GLY A 98 -1.35 7.22 3.14
CA GLY A 98 -1.24 6.10 2.20
C GLY A 98 -2.27 6.09 1.06
N LYS A 99 -2.99 7.16 0.79
CA LYS A 99 -3.96 7.23 -0.31
C LYS A 99 -3.23 7.44 -1.63
N VAL A 100 -4.02 7.45 -2.70
CA VAL A 100 -3.58 7.89 -4.01
C VAL A 100 -4.37 9.08 -4.53
N ALA A 101 -3.75 9.83 -5.45
CA ALA A 101 -4.34 10.98 -6.13
C ALA A 101 -3.95 11.02 -7.62
N THR A 102 -4.62 11.88 -8.39
CA THR A 102 -4.33 12.15 -9.80
C THR A 102 -3.23 13.19 -10.01
N THR A 103 -2.79 13.84 -8.93
CA THR A 103 -1.75 14.86 -8.92
C THR A 103 -0.84 14.62 -7.74
N GLY A 104 0.45 14.88 -7.90
CA GLY A 104 1.44 14.74 -6.85
C GLY A 104 2.85 14.71 -7.41
N THR A 105 3.80 14.39 -6.54
CA THR A 105 5.23 14.37 -6.84
C THR A 105 5.73 12.93 -7.04
N VAL A 106 5.32 12.02 -6.16
CA VAL A 106 5.73 10.61 -6.19
C VAL A 106 4.75 9.78 -7.02
N VAL A 107 5.18 9.34 -8.20
CA VAL A 107 4.40 8.43 -9.06
C VAL A 107 4.48 7.01 -8.52
N VAL A 108 3.34 6.40 -8.25
CA VAL A 108 3.25 5.02 -7.72
C VAL A 108 2.79 4.00 -8.76
N GLY A 109 2.22 4.48 -9.87
CA GLY A 109 1.80 3.62 -10.96
C GLY A 109 0.83 4.30 -11.92
N VAL A 110 0.07 3.45 -12.60
CA VAL A 110 -0.92 3.86 -13.61
C VAL A 110 -2.28 3.21 -13.30
N ALA A 111 -3.35 3.96 -13.48
CA ALA A 111 -4.71 3.43 -13.34
C ALA A 111 -4.98 2.34 -14.39
N ALA A 112 -5.16 1.09 -13.95
CA ALA A 112 -5.47 -0.03 -14.83
C ALA A 112 -6.92 0.03 -15.36
N MET A 113 -7.82 0.67 -14.62
CA MET A 113 -9.22 0.91 -14.95
C MET A 113 -9.67 2.27 -14.40
N ASN A 114 -10.90 2.69 -14.71
CA ASN A 114 -11.49 3.86 -14.07
C ASN A 114 -11.65 3.64 -12.56
N GLY A 115 -11.54 4.70 -11.77
CA GLY A 115 -11.86 4.64 -10.34
C GLY A 115 -13.36 4.60 -10.11
N ALA A 116 -13.76 3.96 -9.01
CA ALA A 116 -15.13 3.86 -8.54
C ALA A 116 -15.14 3.50 -7.04
N ASP A 117 -16.19 3.87 -6.32
CA ASP A 117 -16.40 3.51 -4.91
C ASP A 117 -15.24 3.92 -3.98
N GLY A 118 -14.63 5.08 -4.24
CA GLY A 118 -13.46 5.58 -3.48
C GLY A 118 -12.18 4.77 -3.71
N LEU A 119 -12.14 3.89 -4.71
CA LEU A 119 -11.00 3.04 -5.03
C LEU A 119 -10.56 3.18 -6.48
N VAL A 120 -9.26 3.05 -6.71
CA VAL A 120 -8.64 3.03 -8.04
C VAL A 120 -7.82 1.75 -8.19
N PRO A 121 -8.07 0.92 -9.23
CA PRO A 121 -7.18 -0.17 -9.57
C PRO A 121 -5.89 0.38 -10.19
N VAL A 122 -4.75 0.23 -9.52
CA VAL A 122 -3.46 0.79 -9.92
C VAL A 122 -2.48 -0.34 -10.21
N LYS A 123 -1.88 -0.33 -11.40
CA LYS A 123 -0.71 -1.15 -11.72
C LYS A 123 0.51 -0.49 -11.07
N LEU A 124 1.02 -1.09 -10.00
CA LEU A 124 2.15 -0.56 -9.26
C LEU A 124 3.43 -0.58 -10.09
N THR A 125 4.20 0.49 -9.97
CA THR A 125 5.58 0.59 -10.46
C THR A 125 6.59 0.74 -9.31
N THR A 126 6.09 0.80 -8.07
CA THR A 126 6.87 0.92 -6.83
C THR A 126 7.05 -0.42 -6.10
N PRO A 127 8.20 -0.69 -5.48
CA PRO A 127 9.36 0.20 -5.41
C PRO A 127 9.98 0.28 -6.80
N ALA A 128 10.32 1.50 -7.23
CA ALA A 128 10.96 1.67 -8.53
C ALA A 128 12.35 1.05 -8.41
N HIS A 129 12.59 -0.06 -9.11
CA HIS A 129 13.97 -0.49 -9.33
C HIS A 129 14.64 0.64 -10.09
N ALA A 130 15.59 1.33 -9.45
CA ALA A 130 16.53 2.17 -10.16
C ALA A 130 17.30 1.25 -11.10
N GLY A 131 16.98 1.32 -12.39
CA GLY A 131 17.80 0.73 -13.44
C GLY A 131 19.11 1.47 -13.61
#